data_AF-A0A5C5UZB0-F1
#
_entry.id   AF-A0A5C5UZB0-F1
#
_cell.length_a   1.000
_cell.length_b   1.000
_cell.length_c   1.000
_cell.angle_alpha   90.00
_cell.angle_beta   90.00
_cell.angle_gamma   90.00
#
_symmetry.space_group_name_H-M   'P 1'
#
loop_
_entity.id
_entity.type
_entity.pdbx_description
1 polymer ?
#
loop_
_entity_poly.entity_id
_entity_poly.type
_entity_poly.pdbx_seq_one_letter_code
_entity_poly.pdbx_strand_id
1 'polypeptide(L)' 'MFGNNQMNIGDRNAEEVRRQLKEKKVPLISEDVGGTKGRKVFFSPYTSQMEIVINGVNSTII' A
#
# COMPACT_ATOMS: atom_id res chain seq x y z
N MET A 1 -15.54 -4.31 -15.13
CA MET A 1 -16.77 -4.60 -14.37
C MET A 1 -16.65 -6.03 -13.85
N PHE A 2 -16.18 -6.23 -12.62
CA PHE A 2 -16.15 -7.55 -11.98
C PHE A 2 -16.99 -7.51 -10.70
N GLY A 3 -18.07 -8.30 -10.71
CA GLY A 3 -18.85 -8.89 -9.61
C GLY A 3 -18.92 -8.17 -8.26
N ASN A 4 -20.12 -7.71 -7.92
CA ASN A 4 -20.56 -7.03 -6.70
C ASN A 4 -20.38 -7.78 -5.34
N ASN A 5 -19.50 -8.78 -5.23
CA ASN A 5 -19.18 -9.46 -3.96
C ASN A 5 -17.68 -9.67 -3.70
N GLN A 6 -16.80 -9.26 -4.63
CA GLN A 6 -15.34 -9.17 -4.44
C GLN A 6 -14.89 -7.78 -3.97
N MET A 7 -15.85 -6.91 -3.63
CA MET A 7 -15.61 -5.52 -3.29
C MET A 7 -14.76 -5.42 -2.01
N ASN A 8 -13.52 -4.94 -2.18
CA ASN A 8 -12.66 -4.35 -1.18
C ASN A 8 -11.80 -5.27 -0.29
N ILE A 9 -11.25 -6.38 -0.82
CA ILE A 9 -10.16 -7.10 -0.14
C ILE A 9 -8.98 -6.15 0.18
N GLY A 10 -8.68 -5.23 -0.75
CA GLY A 10 -7.67 -4.18 -0.55
C GLY A 10 -7.95 -3.30 0.66
N ASP A 11 -9.16 -2.75 0.77
CA ASP A 11 -9.51 -1.86 1.90
C ASP A 11 -9.54 -2.62 3.22
N ARG A 12 -10.05 -3.85 3.23
CA ARG A 12 -10.04 -4.71 4.42
C ARG A 12 -8.62 -5.00 4.90
N ASN A 13 -7.69 -5.25 3.98
CA ASN A 13 -6.29 -5.42 4.34
C ASN A 13 -5.68 -4.13 4.91
N ALA A 14 -6.01 -2.97 4.33
CA ALA A 14 -5.56 -1.68 4.83
C ALA A 14 -6.09 -1.41 6.24
N GLU A 15 -7.38 -1.65 6.49
CA GLU A 15 -8.01 -1.53 7.82
C GLU A 15 -7.33 -2.44 8.86
N GLU A 16 -7.08 -3.70 8.51
CA GLU A 16 -6.46 -4.65 9.42
C GLU A 16 -5.00 -4.27 9.72
N VAL A 17 -4.25 -3.78 8.74
CA VAL A 17 -2.88 -3.26 8.96
C VAL A 17 -2.91 -2.04 9.88
N ARG A 18 -3.81 -1.08 9.68
CA ARG A 18 -3.96 0.08 10.57
C ARG A 18 -4.26 -0.35 12.01
N ARG A 19 -5.15 -1.34 12.18
CA ARG A 19 -5.48 -1.91 13.50
C ARG A 19 -4.25 -2.50 14.18
N GLN A 20 -3.49 -3.33 13.46
CA GLN A 20 -2.28 -3.96 14.00
C GLN A 20 -1.16 -2.96 14.33
N LEU A 21 -0.96 -1.93 13.51
CA LEU A 21 0.01 -0.87 13.79
C LEU A 21 -0.35 -0.13 15.07
N LYS A 22 -1.63 0.20 15.26
CA LYS A 22 -2.13 0.85 16.48
C LYS A 22 -1.92 -0.02 17.71
N GLU A 23 -2.23 -1.31 17.64
CA GLU A 23 -2.02 -2.26 18.76
C GLU A 23 -0.54 -2.40 19.14
N LYS A 24 0.35 -2.39 18.15
CA LYS A 24 1.80 -2.47 18.35
C LYS A 24 2.45 -1.12 18.66
N LYS A 25 1.68 -0.03 18.77
CA LYS A 25 2.16 1.34 18.99
C LYS A 25 3.19 1.79 17.94
N VAL A 26 3.07 1.30 16.71
CA VAL A 26 3.92 1.72 15.59
C VAL A 26 3.24 2.90 14.88
N PRO A 27 3.88 4.08 14.79
CA PRO A 27 3.26 5.24 14.15
C PRO A 27 3.18 5.06 12.64
N LEU A 28 2.01 5.34 12.07
CA LEU A 28 1.79 5.42 10.62
C LEU A 28 2.07 6.86 10.17
N ILE A 29 3.21 7.08 9.50
CA ILE A 29 3.67 8.42 9.08
C ILE A 29 2.98 8.89 7.80
N SER A 30 2.70 7.96 6.89
CA SER A 30 2.02 8.20 5.61
C SER A 30 1.39 6.89 5.12
N GLU A 31 0.38 6.99 4.26
CA GLU A 31 -0.30 5.85 3.66
C GLU A 31 -0.71 6.17 2.22
N ASP A 32 -0.41 5.26 1.29
CA ASP A 32 -0.83 5.32 -0.11
C ASP A 32 -1.51 4.00 -0.50
N VAL A 33 -2.82 3.89 -0.24
CA VAL A 33 -3.63 2.67 -0.45
C VAL A 33 -4.77 2.91 -1.44
N GLY A 34 -5.37 1.83 -1.93
CA GLY A 34 -6.43 1.89 -2.94
C GLY A 34 -5.91 2.04 -4.36
N GLY A 35 -6.70 2.72 -5.20
CA GLY A 35 -6.46 2.88 -6.63
C GLY A 35 -6.96 1.71 -7.48
N THR A 36 -6.88 1.87 -8.80
CA THR A 36 -7.40 0.89 -9.79
C THR A 36 -6.30 0.12 -10.53
N LYS A 37 -5.03 0.47 -10.31
CA LYS A 37 -3.85 -0.16 -10.92
C LYS A 37 -2.99 -0.82 -9.85
N GLY A 38 -2.53 -2.04 -10.13
CA GLY A 38 -1.54 -2.71 -9.29
C GLY A 38 -0.20 -1.96 -9.29
N ARG A 39 0.47 -1.96 -8.14
CA ARG A 39 1.75 -1.27 -7.91
C ARG A 39 2.76 -2.28 -7.38
N LYS A 40 4.01 -2.19 -7.83
CA LYS A 40 5.15 -2.92 -7.23
C LYS A 40 5.89 -1.95 -6.32
N VAL A 41 6.19 -2.38 -5.10
CA VAL A 41 6.92 -1.57 -4.12
C VAL A 41 8.20 -2.30 -3.75
N PHE A 42 9.33 -1.59 -3.79
CA PHE A 42 10.62 -2.05 -3.31
C PHE A 42 11.07 -1.13 -2.18
N PHE A 43 11.31 -1.69 -1.00
CA PHE A 43 11.79 -0.92 0.16
C PHE A 43 13.15 -1.45 0.60
N SER A 44 14.14 -0.55 0.68
CA SER A 44 15.47 -0.85 1.19
C SER A 44 15.57 -0.41 2.66
N PRO A 45 15.68 -1.32 3.64
CA PRO A 45 15.81 -0.94 5.04
C PRO A 45 17.16 -0.27 5.36
N TYR A 46 18.18 -0.46 4.51
CA TYR A 46 19.50 0.15 4.69
C TYR A 46 19.52 1.64 4.34
N THR A 47 18.76 2.04 3.33
CA THR A 47 18.71 3.43 2.83
C THR A 47 17.41 4.13 3.18
N SER A 48 16.42 3.40 3.71
CA SER A 48 15.03 3.85 3.92
C SER A 48 14.35 4.37 2.65
N GLN A 49 14.85 3.99 1.47
CA GLN A 49 14.28 4.38 0.19
C GLN A 49 13.17 3.43 -0.23
N MET A 50 12.11 4.00 -0.79
CA MET A 50 10.98 3.26 -1.36
C MET A 50 10.84 3.57 -2.85
N GLU A 51 10.93 2.56 -3.71
CA GLU A 51 10.58 2.67 -5.12
C GLU A 51 9.18 2.10 -5.37
N ILE A 52 8.34 2.89 -6.06
CA ILE A 52 6.99 2.50 -6.48
C ILE A 52 6.94 2.48 -8.00
N VAL A 53 6.62 1.31 -8.57
CA VAL A 53 6.49 1.09 -10.01
C VAL A 53 5.04 0.77 -10.36
N ILE A 54 4.46 1.57 -11.26
CA ILE A 54 3.11 1.37 -11.78
C ILE A 54 3.23 1.18 -13.29
N ASN A 55 2.64 0.11 -13.83
CA ASN A 55 2.73 -0.15 -15.28
C ASN A 55 2.19 1.05 -16.08
N GLY A 56 3.05 1.60 -16.95
CA GLY A 56 2.73 2.77 -17.78
C GLY A 56 2.90 4.13 -17.09
N VAL A 57 3.53 4.19 -15.92
CA VAL A 57 3.92 5.43 -15.23
C VAL A 57 5.41 5.34 -14.88
N ASN A 58 6.12 6.47 -14.91
CA ASN A 58 7.52 6.52 -14.43
C ASN A 58 7.58 6.12 -12.95
N SER A 59 8.65 5.42 -12.55
CA SER A 59 8.89 5.06 -11.15
C SER A 59 9.02 6.32 -10.29
N THR A 60 8.44 6.27 -9.09
CA THR A 60 8.65 7.30 -8.07
C THR A 60 9.52 6.71 -6.96
N ILE A 61 10.57 7.44 -6.56
CA ILE A 61 11.39 7.11 -5.39
C ILE A 61 11.04 8.10 -4.28
N ILE A 62 10.68 7.57 -3.11
CA ILE A 62 10.34 8.31 -1.90
C ILE A 62 11.41 8.03 -0.84
#